data_AF-A0A817VES8-F1
#
_entry.id   AF-A0A817VES8-F1
#
_cell.length_a   1.000
_cell.length_b   1.000
_cell.length_c   1.000
_cell.angle_alpha   90.00
_cell.angle_beta   90.00
_cell.angle_gamma   90.00
#
_symmetry.space_group_name_H-M   'P 1'
#
loop_
_entity.id
_entity.type
_entity.pdbx_description
1 polymer ?
#
loop_
_entity_poly.entity_id
_entity_poly.type
_entity_poly.pdbx_seq_one_letter_code
_entity_poly.pdbx_strand_id
1 'polypeptide(L)'
;SGAGVFAGYLGRDDLTRQVLIELDEDRGLCYRTGDYGRLNVTTEQLECVGRRDNQVKLRGQRIELGEIEACILSSDTSISNCVVIKVVHASSDYLVACVQRQSDNNDEHLLALLRSHCESHLASFMVPSLFTLLDRLPLTSSGKVDRCQLPMPDFSSLLRNNTMNCICMPCSNAERTIACMWTEILYLNDNNDEIDTHTSFFVLGGNSMKLMKLYYQYSVHFKIDLVSLPIARLFYTATIAEHAKLIEQVDVQKSQVSEWKPLHLSSDA
;
A
#
# COMPACT_ATOMS: atom_id res chain seq x y z
N SER A 1 31.44 -7.84 -3.08
CA SER A 1 32.63 -7.92 -2.22
C SER A 1 33.12 -6.52 -1.89
N GLY A 2 34.13 -6.41 -1.04
CA GLY A 2 34.80 -5.14 -0.72
C GLY A 2 34.28 -4.48 0.55
N ALA A 3 34.77 -3.26 0.81
CA ALA A 3 34.59 -2.56 2.09
C ALA A 3 33.13 -2.26 2.47
N GLY A 4 32.19 -2.32 1.52
CA GLY A 4 30.76 -2.09 1.76
C GLY A 4 29.98 -3.33 2.24
N VAL A 5 30.63 -4.49 2.40
CA VAL A 5 29.97 -5.68 2.93
C VAL A 5 29.79 -5.52 4.45
N PHE A 6 28.55 -5.66 4.90
CA PHE A 6 28.19 -5.54 6.32
C PHE A 6 28.68 -6.75 7.14
N ALA A 7 28.85 -6.57 8.44
CA ALA A 7 29.41 -7.60 9.33
C ALA A 7 28.46 -8.81 9.54
N GLY A 8 27.16 -8.58 9.45
CA GLY A 8 26.12 -9.60 9.62
C GLY A 8 24.80 -9.01 10.10
N TYR A 9 23.79 -9.87 10.20
CA TYR A 9 22.51 -9.52 10.80
C TYR A 9 22.58 -9.67 12.32
N LEU A 10 22.10 -8.66 13.04
CA LEU A 10 22.15 -8.63 14.50
C LEU A 10 21.38 -9.81 15.11
N GLY A 11 22.09 -10.66 15.86
CA GLY A 11 21.51 -11.83 16.55
C GLY A 11 21.04 -12.95 15.61
N ARG A 12 21.42 -12.93 14.33
CA ARG A 12 20.97 -13.90 13.31
C ARG A 12 22.16 -14.46 12.53
N ASP A 13 23.01 -15.20 13.23
CA ASP A 13 24.20 -15.83 12.65
C ASP A 13 23.86 -16.86 11.57
N ASP A 14 22.72 -17.52 11.72
CA ASP A 14 22.15 -18.46 10.75
C ASP A 14 21.88 -17.78 9.40
N LEU A 15 21.21 -16.63 9.39
CA LEU A 15 20.95 -15.85 8.19
C LEU A 15 22.22 -15.22 7.65
N THR A 16 23.10 -14.75 8.53
CA THR A 16 24.38 -14.13 8.14
C THR A 16 25.22 -15.10 7.31
N ARG A 17 25.38 -16.36 7.75
CA ARG A 17 26.13 -17.38 7.00
C ARG A 17 25.46 -17.78 5.68
N GLN A 18 24.14 -17.59 5.54
CA GLN A 18 23.44 -17.89 4.30
C GLN A 18 23.61 -16.80 3.23
N VAL A 19 23.87 -15.56 3.62
CA VAL A 19 23.96 -14.43 2.68
C VAL A 19 25.38 -13.93 2.49
N LEU A 20 26.26 -14.06 3.49
CA LEU A 20 27.67 -13.74 3.37
C LEU A 20 28.43 -15.02 3.02
N ILE A 21 28.99 -15.04 1.81
CA ILE A 21 29.64 -16.19 1.21
C ILE A 21 31.08 -15.81 0.86
N GLU A 22 32.01 -16.68 1.19
CA GLU A 22 33.40 -16.56 0.75
C GLU A 22 33.53 -17.23 -0.62
N LEU A 23 33.83 -16.44 -1.65
CA LEU A 23 33.93 -16.96 -3.03
C LEU A 23 35.34 -17.42 -3.38
N ASP A 24 36.36 -16.73 -2.87
CA ASP A 24 37.78 -17.02 -3.12
C ASP A 24 38.63 -16.32 -2.06
N GLU A 25 39.82 -16.87 -1.74
CA GLU A 25 40.71 -16.35 -0.69
C GLU A 25 41.08 -14.88 -0.91
N ASP A 26 41.29 -14.48 -2.18
CA ASP A 26 41.69 -13.12 -2.55
C ASP A 26 40.54 -12.10 -2.55
N ARG A 27 39.28 -12.56 -2.62
CA ARG A 27 38.10 -11.67 -2.76
C ARG A 27 37.37 -11.42 -1.44
N GLY A 28 37.66 -12.23 -0.43
CA GLY A 28 37.02 -12.20 0.87
C GLY A 28 35.50 -12.39 0.81
N LEU A 29 34.81 -11.88 1.83
CA LEU A 29 33.37 -12.01 1.98
C LEU A 29 32.60 -11.27 0.87
N CYS A 30 31.62 -11.98 0.31
CA CYS A 30 30.68 -11.49 -0.69
C CYS A 30 29.26 -11.57 -0.17
N TYR A 31 28.47 -10.51 -0.36
CA TYR A 31 27.04 -10.54 -0.06
C TYR A 31 26.26 -11.07 -1.27
N ARG A 32 25.50 -12.14 -1.06
CA ARG A 32 24.57 -12.71 -2.02
C ARG A 32 23.28 -11.89 -2.02
N THR A 33 23.18 -10.94 -2.95
CA THR A 33 22.08 -9.96 -3.00
C THR A 33 20.72 -10.58 -3.31
N GLY A 34 20.70 -11.75 -3.95
CA GLY A 34 19.49 -12.37 -4.47
C GLY A 34 19.00 -11.77 -5.80
N ASP A 35 19.65 -10.74 -6.34
CA ASP A 35 19.29 -10.19 -7.65
C ASP A 35 19.85 -11.06 -8.79
N TYR A 36 19.05 -11.24 -9.85
CA TYR A 36 19.53 -11.76 -11.12
C TYR A 36 20.09 -10.61 -11.95
N GLY A 37 21.40 -10.68 -12.23
CA GLY A 37 22.08 -9.77 -13.15
C GLY A 37 22.41 -10.45 -14.47
N ARG A 38 22.47 -9.67 -15.55
CA ARG A 38 23.03 -10.06 -16.84
C ARG A 38 24.09 -9.04 -17.23
N LEU A 39 25.26 -9.49 -17.66
CA LEU A 39 26.25 -8.61 -18.26
C LEU A 39 25.87 -8.38 -19.73
N ASN A 40 25.64 -7.13 -20.10
CA ASN A 40 25.52 -6.75 -21.50
C ASN A 40 26.92 -6.74 -22.11
N VAL A 41 27.20 -7.72 -22.97
CA VAL A 41 28.54 -7.91 -23.56
C VAL A 41 28.95 -6.80 -24.54
N THR A 42 28.02 -5.98 -25.01
CA THR A 42 28.32 -4.86 -25.92
C THR A 42 28.60 -3.58 -25.16
N THR A 43 27.82 -3.28 -24.12
CA THR A 43 28.00 -2.07 -23.31
C THR A 43 28.88 -2.28 -22.09
N GLU A 44 29.24 -3.54 -21.79
CA GLU A 44 29.93 -4.00 -20.58
C GLU A 44 29.22 -3.60 -19.27
N GLN A 45 27.92 -3.29 -19.35
CA GLN A 45 27.12 -2.91 -18.19
C GLN A 45 26.40 -4.09 -17.58
N LEU A 46 26.29 -4.10 -16.25
CA LEU A 46 25.50 -5.06 -15.52
C LEU A 46 24.02 -4.61 -15.48
N GLU A 47 23.15 -5.35 -16.14
CA GLU A 47 21.70 -5.13 -16.15
C GLU A 47 21.05 -5.97 -15.05
N CYS A 48 20.17 -5.37 -14.25
CA CYS A 48 19.34 -6.11 -13.29
C CYS A 48 18.09 -6.65 -13.99
N VAL A 49 17.91 -7.98 -13.96
CA VAL A 49 16.87 -8.71 -14.69
C VAL A 49 15.73 -9.14 -13.78
N GLY A 50 15.98 -9.27 -12.48
CA GLY A 50 14.97 -9.68 -11.50
C GLY A 50 15.57 -10.07 -10.16
N ARG A 51 14.80 -10.78 -9.34
CA ARG A 51 15.25 -11.33 -8.05
C ARG A 51 14.92 -12.82 -7.94
N ARG A 52 15.77 -13.54 -7.21
CA ARG A 52 15.63 -14.95 -6.86
C ARG A 52 14.69 -15.14 -5.66
N ASP A 53 14.66 -14.17 -4.77
CA ASP A 53 13.72 -14.15 -3.65
C ASP A 53 12.40 -13.48 -4.06
N ASN A 54 11.37 -13.66 -3.22
CA ASN A 54 10.03 -13.13 -3.47
C ASN A 54 9.93 -11.65 -3.11
N GLN A 55 11.03 -10.91 -3.13
CA GLN A 55 11.04 -9.55 -2.66
C GLN A 55 10.56 -8.60 -3.74
N VAL A 56 9.68 -7.68 -3.37
CA VAL A 56 9.10 -6.71 -4.31
C VAL A 56 9.37 -5.29 -3.89
N LYS A 57 9.44 -4.40 -4.89
CA LYS A 57 9.34 -2.97 -4.67
C LYS A 57 7.89 -2.54 -4.89
N LEU A 58 7.30 -1.97 -3.85
CA LEU A 58 5.97 -1.36 -3.88
C LEU A 58 6.14 0.12 -3.54
N ARG A 59 5.85 1.01 -4.50
CA ARG A 59 5.89 2.48 -4.27
C ARG A 59 7.21 2.97 -3.64
N GLY A 60 8.33 2.37 -4.04
CA GLY A 60 9.68 2.71 -3.55
C GLY A 60 10.11 1.97 -2.28
N GLN A 61 9.20 1.26 -1.61
CA GLN A 61 9.51 0.47 -0.42
C GLN A 61 9.85 -0.97 -0.80
N ARG A 62 10.82 -1.53 -0.09
CA ARG A 62 11.29 -2.90 -0.27
C ARG A 62 10.50 -3.78 0.70
N ILE A 63 9.72 -4.71 0.16
CA ILE A 63 8.79 -5.55 0.93
C ILE A 63 9.18 -7.02 0.77
N GLU A 64 9.36 -7.70 1.90
CA GLU A 64 9.54 -9.15 1.96
C GLU A 64 8.18 -9.84 1.96
N LEU A 65 7.79 -10.43 0.82
CA LEU A 65 6.47 -11.07 0.72
C LEU A 65 6.29 -12.22 1.71
N GLY A 66 7.37 -12.91 2.06
CA GLY A 66 7.35 -13.98 3.06
C GLY A 66 6.95 -13.53 4.47
N GLU A 67 7.18 -12.26 4.83
CA GLU A 67 6.74 -11.70 6.12
C GLU A 67 5.22 -11.60 6.16
N ILE A 68 4.62 -11.14 5.06
CA ILE A 68 3.18 -11.03 4.91
C ILE A 68 2.54 -12.42 4.88
N GLU A 69 3.13 -13.36 4.14
CA GLU A 69 2.70 -14.76 4.09
C GLU A 69 2.70 -15.40 5.49
N ALA A 70 3.78 -15.22 6.26
CA ALA A 70 3.89 -15.74 7.62
C ALA A 70 2.87 -15.10 8.58
N CYS A 71 2.62 -13.80 8.45
CA CYS A 71 1.61 -13.09 9.22
C CYS A 71 0.19 -13.61 8.93
N ILE A 72 -0.12 -13.91 7.67
CA ILE A 72 -1.41 -14.46 7.28
C ILE A 72 -1.56 -15.89 7.81
N LEU A 73 -0.53 -16.72 7.68
CA LEU A 73 -0.54 -18.10 8.18
C LEU A 73 -0.70 -18.20 9.70
N SER A 74 -0.31 -17.17 10.46
CA SER A 74 -0.47 -17.13 11.91
C SER A 74 -1.83 -16.61 12.38
N SER A 75 -2.66 -16.10 11.47
CA SER A 75 -3.93 -15.47 11.81
C SER A 75 -5.04 -16.45 12.19
N ASP A 76 -5.12 -17.59 11.49
CA ASP A 76 -6.19 -18.58 11.68
C ASP A 76 -5.72 -19.99 11.29
N THR A 77 -6.09 -20.99 12.10
CA THR A 77 -5.73 -22.40 11.88
C THR A 77 -6.36 -23.05 10.65
N SER A 78 -7.43 -22.46 10.10
CA SER A 78 -8.08 -22.91 8.88
C SER A 78 -7.26 -22.61 7.63
N ILE A 79 -6.23 -21.77 7.72
CA ILE A 79 -5.37 -21.41 6.60
C ILE A 79 -4.24 -22.43 6.49
N SER A 80 -4.23 -23.17 5.39
CA SER A 80 -3.23 -24.20 5.13
C SER A 80 -1.99 -23.66 4.40
N ASN A 81 -2.17 -22.63 3.57
CA ASN A 81 -1.10 -22.05 2.79
C ASN A 81 -1.47 -20.62 2.34
N CYS A 82 -0.46 -19.80 2.03
CA CYS A 82 -0.66 -18.45 1.52
C CYS A 82 0.49 -18.08 0.59
N VAL A 83 0.18 -17.43 -0.53
CA VAL A 83 1.17 -16.80 -1.40
C VAL A 83 0.76 -15.37 -1.66
N VAL A 84 1.69 -14.44 -1.42
CA VAL A 84 1.48 -13.03 -1.75
C VAL A 84 2.20 -12.73 -3.06
N ILE A 85 1.57 -11.92 -3.90
CA ILE A 85 2.13 -11.45 -5.16
C ILE A 85 1.93 -9.95 -5.32
N LYS A 86 2.83 -9.32 -6.09
CA LYS A 86 2.62 -7.97 -6.59
C LYS A 86 1.92 -8.05 -7.95
N VAL A 87 0.78 -7.37 -8.08
CA VAL A 87 0.06 -7.24 -9.35
C VAL A 87 0.06 -5.78 -9.78
N VAL A 88 0.26 -5.54 -11.07
CA VAL A 88 0.10 -4.21 -11.67
C VAL A 88 -1.26 -4.15 -12.35
N HIS A 89 -2.12 -3.23 -11.92
CA HIS A 89 -3.44 -3.00 -12.52
C HIS A 89 -3.69 -1.49 -12.64
N ALA A 90 -4.21 -1.02 -13.77
CA ALA A 90 -4.45 0.41 -14.05
C ALA A 90 -3.26 1.33 -13.66
N SER A 91 -2.04 0.93 -14.09
CA SER A 91 -0.78 1.67 -13.80
C SER A 91 -0.42 1.79 -12.32
N SER A 92 -0.99 0.94 -11.45
CA SER A 92 -0.76 0.94 -10.01
C SER A 92 -0.31 -0.44 -9.52
N ASP A 93 0.63 -0.45 -8.59
CA ASP A 93 1.08 -1.68 -7.93
C ASP A 93 0.17 -2.02 -6.73
N TYR A 94 -0.23 -3.28 -6.63
CA TYR A 94 -1.04 -3.84 -5.56
C TYR A 94 -0.38 -5.08 -4.97
N LEU A 95 -0.59 -5.31 -3.67
CA LEU A 95 -0.31 -6.59 -3.02
C LEU A 95 -1.59 -7.42 -2.97
N VAL A 96 -1.49 -8.67 -3.39
CA VAL A 96 -2.60 -9.62 -3.46
C VAL A 96 -2.19 -10.88 -2.72
N ALA A 97 -2.97 -11.27 -1.73
CA ALA A 97 -2.78 -12.50 -0.98
C ALA A 97 -3.71 -13.60 -1.49
N CYS A 98 -3.15 -14.66 -2.06
CA CYS A 98 -3.86 -15.87 -2.44
C CYS A 98 -3.80 -16.85 -1.27
N VAL A 99 -4.94 -17.08 -0.61
CA VAL A 99 -5.03 -17.80 0.67
C VAL A 99 -5.73 -19.13 0.46
N GLN A 100 -5.08 -20.23 0.82
CA GLN A 100 -5.64 -21.56 0.76
C GLN A 100 -6.24 -21.95 2.12
N ARG A 101 -7.56 -22.13 2.16
CA ARG A 101 -8.31 -22.49 3.39
C ARG A 101 -8.79 -23.94 3.37
N GLN A 102 -8.99 -24.52 4.55
CA GLN A 102 -9.41 -25.92 4.72
C GLN A 102 -10.93 -26.13 4.71
N SER A 103 -11.73 -25.08 4.92
CA SER A 103 -13.20 -25.16 4.95
C SER A 103 -13.87 -23.90 4.39
N ASP A 104 -15.06 -24.08 3.81
CA ASP A 104 -15.89 -23.04 3.16
C ASP A 104 -16.77 -22.24 4.12
N ASN A 105 -16.59 -22.40 5.43
CA ASN A 105 -17.51 -21.80 6.39
C ASN A 105 -17.14 -20.33 6.66
N ASN A 106 -17.91 -19.45 6.04
CA ASN A 106 -17.95 -18.00 6.24
C ASN A 106 -16.71 -17.23 5.73
N ASP A 107 -16.52 -17.27 4.41
CA ASP A 107 -15.48 -16.55 3.68
C ASP A 107 -15.42 -15.05 3.99
N GLU A 108 -16.55 -14.38 4.16
CA GLU A 108 -16.59 -12.95 4.51
C GLU A 108 -15.98 -12.68 5.88
N HIS A 109 -16.30 -13.51 6.88
CA HIS A 109 -15.72 -13.37 8.22
C HIS A 109 -14.21 -13.63 8.21
N LEU A 110 -13.77 -14.65 7.48
CA LEU A 110 -12.35 -14.96 7.34
C LEU A 110 -11.58 -13.80 6.70
N LEU A 111 -12.11 -13.22 5.61
CA LEU A 111 -11.51 -12.07 4.94
C LEU A 111 -11.38 -10.85 5.86
N ALA A 112 -12.40 -10.58 6.68
CA ALA A 112 -12.37 -9.50 7.66
C ALA A 112 -11.31 -9.74 8.75
N LEU A 113 -11.23 -10.97 9.26
CA LEU A 113 -10.23 -11.39 10.24
C LEU A 113 -8.81 -11.23 9.69
N LEU A 114 -8.56 -11.74 8.47
CA LEU A 114 -7.28 -11.65 7.78
C LEU A 114 -6.79 -10.21 7.66
N ARG A 115 -7.66 -9.31 7.18
CA ARG A 115 -7.33 -7.89 7.04
C ARG A 115 -6.99 -7.26 8.39
N SER A 116 -7.83 -7.45 9.41
CA SER A 116 -7.61 -6.89 10.74
C SER A 116 -6.33 -7.41 11.41
N HIS A 117 -6.02 -8.70 11.22
CA HIS A 117 -4.78 -9.30 11.73
C HIS A 117 -3.55 -8.71 11.05
N CYS A 118 -3.57 -8.56 9.72
CA CYS A 118 -2.48 -7.90 8.99
C CYS A 118 -2.31 -6.44 9.42
N GLU A 119 -3.40 -5.68 9.60
CA GLU A 119 -3.35 -4.27 10.03
C GLU A 119 -2.75 -4.08 11.43
N SER A 120 -2.91 -5.07 12.32
CA SER A 120 -2.37 -5.01 13.69
C SER A 120 -0.91 -5.44 13.80
N HIS A 121 -0.40 -6.22 12.84
CA HIS A 121 0.95 -6.81 12.91
C HIS A 121 1.91 -6.31 11.84
N LEU A 122 1.42 -5.74 10.74
CA LEU A 122 2.23 -5.27 9.63
C LEU A 122 2.16 -3.75 9.49
N ALA A 123 3.19 -3.16 8.89
CA ALA A 123 3.11 -1.78 8.46
C ALA A 123 2.03 -1.61 7.38
N SER A 124 1.37 -0.45 7.34
CA SER A 124 0.22 -0.19 6.45
C SER A 124 0.49 -0.46 4.97
N PHE A 125 1.73 -0.30 4.51
CA PHE A 125 2.14 -0.56 3.12
C PHE A 125 2.40 -2.04 2.80
N MET A 126 2.51 -2.90 3.81
CA MET A 126 2.68 -4.34 3.67
C MET A 126 1.34 -5.09 3.72
N VAL A 127 0.26 -4.43 4.18
CA VAL A 127 -1.08 -5.02 4.21
C VAL A 127 -1.57 -5.27 2.78
N PRO A 128 -1.94 -6.52 2.42
CA PRO A 128 -2.50 -6.81 1.09
C PRO A 128 -3.73 -5.97 0.80
N SER A 129 -3.79 -5.43 -0.42
CA SER A 129 -4.95 -4.68 -0.90
C SER A 129 -6.11 -5.63 -1.19
N LEU A 130 -5.80 -6.85 -1.63
CA LEU A 130 -6.75 -7.89 -2.01
C LEU A 130 -6.39 -9.21 -1.36
N PHE A 131 -7.43 -9.95 -0.98
CA PHE A 131 -7.34 -11.33 -0.53
C PHE A 131 -8.21 -12.19 -1.45
N THR A 132 -7.64 -13.28 -1.96
CA THR A 132 -8.32 -14.24 -2.84
C THR A 132 -8.30 -15.58 -2.17
N LEU A 133 -9.45 -16.05 -1.70
CA LEU A 133 -9.60 -17.36 -1.10
C LEU A 133 -9.61 -18.43 -2.19
N LEU A 134 -8.87 -19.51 -1.96
CA LEU A 134 -8.73 -20.63 -2.88
C LEU A 134 -8.89 -21.95 -2.12
N ASP A 135 -9.48 -22.94 -2.78
CA ASP A 135 -9.51 -24.30 -2.25
C ASP A 135 -8.11 -24.95 -2.34
N ARG A 136 -7.37 -24.62 -3.40
CA ARG A 136 -6.01 -25.10 -3.66
C ARG A 136 -5.18 -24.08 -4.41
N LEU A 137 -3.92 -23.93 -3.98
CA LEU A 137 -2.93 -23.20 -4.77
C LEU A 137 -2.48 -24.03 -5.98
N PRO A 138 -2.27 -23.40 -7.15
CA PRO A 138 -1.69 -24.06 -8.31
C PRO A 138 -0.24 -24.46 -7.98
N LEU A 139 0.11 -25.70 -8.28
CA LEU A 139 1.47 -26.23 -8.06
C LEU A 139 2.10 -26.60 -9.41
N THR A 140 3.40 -26.33 -9.54
CA THR A 140 4.25 -26.86 -10.61
C THR A 140 4.40 -28.38 -10.48
N SER A 141 4.91 -29.04 -11.52
CA SER A 141 5.26 -30.46 -11.48
C SER A 141 6.26 -30.83 -10.37
N SER A 142 6.99 -29.86 -9.84
CA SER A 142 7.92 -30.02 -8.71
C SER A 142 7.28 -29.88 -7.32
N GLY A 143 5.96 -29.61 -7.25
CA GLY A 143 5.23 -29.39 -5.99
C GLY A 143 5.38 -27.99 -5.40
N LYS A 144 6.10 -27.07 -6.07
CA LYS A 144 6.17 -25.65 -5.68
C LYS A 144 4.99 -24.87 -6.25
N VAL A 145 4.55 -23.80 -5.58
CA VAL A 145 3.46 -22.94 -6.09
C VAL A 145 3.81 -22.33 -7.45
N ASP A 146 2.92 -22.52 -8.42
CA ASP A 146 3.02 -21.94 -9.76
C ASP A 146 2.35 -20.56 -9.77
N ARG A 147 3.17 -19.53 -9.59
CA ARG A 147 2.69 -18.14 -9.55
C ARG A 147 2.12 -17.64 -10.86
N CYS A 148 2.52 -18.22 -11.98
CA CYS A 148 2.03 -17.84 -13.30
C CYS A 148 0.58 -18.31 -13.53
N GLN A 149 0.15 -19.31 -12.78
CA GLN A 149 -1.21 -19.87 -12.84
C GLN A 149 -2.11 -19.38 -11.69
N LEU A 150 -1.65 -18.44 -10.86
CA LEU A 150 -2.51 -17.84 -9.85
C LEU A 150 -3.67 -17.10 -10.53
N PRO A 151 -4.90 -17.27 -10.03
CA PRO A 151 -6.05 -16.61 -10.60
C PRO A 151 -5.90 -15.09 -10.49
N MET A 152 -6.36 -14.39 -11.51
CA MET A 152 -6.38 -12.93 -11.49
C MET A 152 -7.40 -12.48 -10.43
N PRO A 153 -7.01 -11.60 -9.50
CA PRO A 153 -7.89 -11.19 -8.42
C PRO A 153 -9.00 -10.28 -8.93
N ASP A 154 -10.17 -10.35 -8.30
CA ASP A 154 -11.29 -9.47 -8.61
C ASP A 154 -11.05 -8.07 -8.02
N PHE A 155 -10.53 -7.17 -8.86
CA PHE A 155 -10.33 -5.77 -8.53
C PHE A 155 -11.65 -5.00 -8.32
N SER A 156 -12.82 -5.54 -8.69
CA SER A 156 -14.10 -4.89 -8.39
C SER A 156 -14.40 -4.85 -6.89
N SER A 157 -13.86 -5.81 -6.13
CA SER A 157 -13.97 -5.83 -4.67
C SER A 157 -13.24 -4.67 -3.99
N LEU A 158 -12.21 -4.08 -4.63
CA LEU A 158 -11.55 -2.87 -4.13
C LEU A 158 -12.51 -1.67 -4.04
N LEU A 159 -13.51 -1.61 -4.91
CA LEU A 159 -14.54 -0.57 -4.92
C LEU A 159 -15.63 -0.81 -3.86
N ARG A 160 -15.76 -2.04 -3.35
CA ARG A 160 -16.82 -2.45 -2.40
C ARG A 160 -16.34 -2.55 -0.95
N ASN A 161 -15.04 -2.62 -0.72
CA ASN A 161 -14.45 -3.09 0.53
C ASN A 161 -14.27 -2.04 1.64
N ASN A 162 -15.06 -0.96 1.66
CA ASN A 162 -15.08 -0.06 2.81
C ASN A 162 -16.51 0.11 3.39
N THR A 163 -16.83 -0.83 4.29
CA THR A 163 -17.90 -0.74 5.31
C THR A 163 -19.35 -0.88 4.82
N MET A 164 -20.01 -1.99 5.22
CA MET A 164 -21.46 -2.23 5.23
C MET A 164 -22.25 -1.89 3.95
N ASN A 165 -22.36 -2.84 3.00
CA ASN A 165 -23.53 -3.08 2.12
C ASN A 165 -24.28 -1.89 1.47
N CYS A 166 -23.69 -0.71 1.36
CA CYS A 166 -24.25 0.45 0.70
C CYS A 166 -23.08 1.31 0.22
N ILE A 167 -23.03 1.62 -1.08
CA ILE A 167 -22.12 2.64 -1.61
C ILE A 167 -22.49 3.96 -0.92
N CYS A 168 -21.58 4.53 -0.12
CA CYS A 168 -21.79 5.82 0.49
C CYS A 168 -21.50 6.91 -0.55
N MET A 169 -22.56 7.52 -1.08
CA MET A 169 -22.43 8.58 -2.06
C MET A 169 -22.00 9.91 -1.43
N PRO A 170 -21.21 10.74 -2.14
CA PRO A 170 -20.87 12.10 -1.70
C PRO A 170 -22.11 12.93 -1.35
N CYS A 171 -22.31 13.19 -0.07
CA CYS A 171 -23.46 13.90 0.48
C CYS A 171 -23.14 15.39 0.70
N SER A 172 -21.92 15.72 1.12
CA SER A 172 -21.47 17.10 1.36
C SER A 172 -20.97 17.78 0.08
N ASN A 173 -20.98 19.13 0.05
CA ASN A 173 -20.39 19.86 -1.07
C ASN A 173 -18.87 19.62 -1.16
N ALA A 174 -18.19 19.47 -0.02
CA ALA A 174 -16.77 19.15 0.00
C ALA A 174 -16.51 17.75 -0.58
N GLU A 175 -17.30 16.74 -0.17
CA GLU A 175 -17.19 15.38 -0.71
C GLU A 175 -17.42 15.33 -2.22
N ARG A 176 -18.43 16.03 -2.75
CA ARG A 176 -18.70 16.09 -4.20
C ARG A 176 -17.53 16.70 -4.96
N THR A 177 -17.01 17.83 -4.49
CA THR A 177 -15.84 18.48 -5.09
C THR A 177 -14.61 17.58 -5.07
N ILE A 178 -14.35 16.92 -3.95
CA ILE A 178 -13.21 16.01 -3.78
C ILE A 178 -13.35 14.79 -4.71
N ALA A 179 -14.54 14.21 -4.81
CA ALA A 179 -14.81 13.09 -5.71
C ALA A 179 -14.52 13.46 -7.18
N CYS A 180 -14.90 14.67 -7.62
CA CYS A 180 -14.55 15.16 -8.95
C CYS A 180 -13.03 15.26 -9.16
N MET A 181 -12.29 15.83 -8.19
CA MET A 181 -10.84 15.95 -8.28
C MET A 181 -10.14 14.57 -8.30
N TRP A 182 -10.66 13.61 -7.54
CA TRP A 182 -10.15 12.24 -7.54
C TRP A 182 -10.34 11.56 -8.88
N THR A 183 -11.53 11.68 -9.46
CA THR A 183 -11.85 11.10 -10.78
C THR A 183 -10.85 11.59 -11.83
N GLU A 184 -10.57 12.90 -11.85
CA GLU A 184 -9.60 13.52 -12.75
C GLU A 184 -8.17 13.01 -12.51
N ILE A 185 -7.70 13.01 -11.26
CA ILE A 185 -6.30 12.66 -10.93
C ILE A 185 -6.03 11.16 -11.04
N LEU A 186 -7.03 10.34 -10.78
CA LEU A 186 -6.92 8.88 -10.87
C LEU A 186 -7.14 8.38 -12.29
N TYR A 187 -7.61 9.24 -13.21
CA TYR A 187 -7.99 8.89 -14.58
C TYR A 187 -9.08 7.82 -14.62
N LEU A 188 -10.07 7.94 -13.73
CA LEU A 188 -11.25 7.09 -13.75
C LEU A 188 -12.16 7.58 -14.89
N ASN A 189 -12.72 6.65 -15.69
CA ASN A 189 -13.53 7.02 -16.85
C ASN A 189 -14.82 7.73 -16.38
N ASP A 190 -15.16 8.86 -17.00
CA ASP A 190 -16.30 9.76 -16.70
C ASP A 190 -17.71 9.12 -16.75
N ASN A 191 -17.80 7.80 -16.92
CA ASN A 191 -19.07 7.07 -16.95
C ASN A 191 -19.08 5.97 -15.88
N ASN A 192 -19.71 6.29 -14.76
CA ASN A 192 -20.54 5.37 -13.97
C ASN A 192 -19.90 4.51 -12.86
N ASP A 193 -18.74 4.88 -12.30
CA ASP A 193 -18.32 4.35 -11.00
C ASP A 193 -18.62 5.39 -9.91
N GLU A 194 -19.72 5.17 -9.21
CA GLU A 194 -20.00 5.81 -7.93
C GLU A 194 -18.83 5.54 -6.98
N ILE A 195 -17.93 6.52 -6.81
CA ILE A 195 -16.82 6.38 -5.85
C ILE A 195 -17.43 6.41 -4.45
N ASP A 196 -17.46 5.26 -3.80
CA ASP A 196 -17.77 5.16 -2.39
C ASP A 196 -16.84 6.09 -1.60
N THR A 197 -17.43 7.00 -0.83
CA THR A 197 -16.69 8.02 -0.07
C THR A 197 -15.76 7.42 0.96
N HIS A 198 -15.97 6.17 1.35
CA HIS A 198 -15.08 5.44 2.24
C HIS A 198 -14.02 4.65 1.49
N THR A 199 -14.04 4.52 0.17
CA THR A 199 -12.97 3.81 -0.54
C THR A 199 -11.65 4.57 -0.48
N SER A 200 -10.56 3.83 -0.20
CA SER A 200 -9.24 4.42 -0.07
C SER A 200 -8.69 4.92 -1.42
N PHE A 201 -8.13 6.12 -1.45
CA PHE A 201 -7.39 6.74 -2.56
C PHE A 201 -6.35 5.79 -3.16
N PHE A 202 -5.61 5.13 -2.29
CA PHE A 202 -4.52 4.22 -2.67
C PHE A 202 -5.02 2.92 -3.27
N VAL A 203 -6.23 2.53 -2.91
CA VAL A 203 -6.93 1.37 -3.46
C VAL A 203 -7.39 1.67 -4.90
N LEU A 204 -7.84 2.89 -5.17
CA LEU A 204 -8.22 3.36 -6.51
C LEU A 204 -7.02 3.66 -7.44
N GLY A 205 -5.80 3.26 -7.06
CA GLY A 205 -4.60 3.49 -7.86
C GLY A 205 -3.96 4.86 -7.61
N GLY A 206 -4.28 5.48 -6.48
CA GLY A 206 -3.59 6.63 -5.93
C GLY A 206 -2.16 6.28 -5.51
N ASN A 207 -1.26 7.25 -5.63
CA ASN A 207 0.10 7.16 -5.14
C ASN A 207 0.54 8.52 -4.59
N SER A 208 1.74 8.60 -4.00
CA SER A 208 2.24 9.83 -3.37
C SER A 208 2.28 11.03 -4.33
N MET A 209 2.60 10.80 -5.60
CA MET A 209 2.64 11.87 -6.61
C MET A 209 1.25 12.38 -6.95
N LYS A 210 0.28 11.48 -7.12
CA LYS A 210 -1.13 11.82 -7.34
C LYS A 210 -1.74 12.52 -6.10
N LEU A 211 -1.41 12.05 -4.90
CA LEU A 211 -1.86 12.68 -3.66
C LEU A 211 -1.26 14.08 -3.49
N MET A 212 0.00 14.27 -3.87
CA MET A 212 0.63 15.59 -3.85
C MET A 212 -0.06 16.58 -4.82
N LYS A 213 -0.49 16.09 -5.99
CA LYS A 213 -1.30 16.89 -6.93
C LYS A 213 -2.66 17.27 -6.32
N LEU A 214 -3.37 16.30 -5.72
CA LEU A 214 -4.63 16.55 -5.01
C LEU A 214 -4.45 17.57 -3.90
N TYR A 215 -3.39 17.40 -3.11
CA TYR A 215 -3.10 18.29 -1.99
C TYR A 215 -2.94 19.75 -2.42
N TYR A 216 -2.30 19.99 -3.57
CA TYR A 216 -2.25 21.32 -4.18
C TYR A 216 -3.63 21.78 -4.72
N GLN A 217 -4.41 20.91 -5.36
CA GLN A 217 -5.76 21.28 -5.81
C GLN A 217 -6.68 21.64 -4.64
N TYR A 218 -6.59 20.93 -3.51
CA TYR A 218 -7.35 21.24 -2.30
C TYR A 218 -7.01 22.63 -1.75
N SER A 219 -5.73 22.98 -1.66
CA SER A 219 -5.34 24.29 -1.13
C SER A 219 -5.86 25.44 -2.00
N VAL A 220 -5.81 25.29 -3.33
CA VAL A 220 -6.31 26.27 -4.28
C VAL A 220 -7.83 26.38 -4.21
N HIS A 221 -8.55 25.26 -4.26
CA HIS A 221 -10.01 25.25 -4.36
C HIS A 221 -10.68 25.67 -3.05
N PHE A 222 -10.26 25.09 -1.92
CA PHE A 222 -10.83 25.39 -0.61
C PHE A 222 -10.17 26.59 0.08
N LYS A 223 -9.18 27.23 -0.56
CA LYS A 223 -8.44 28.38 -0.01
C LYS A 223 -7.83 28.07 1.36
N ILE A 224 -7.33 26.85 1.52
CA ILE A 224 -6.70 26.36 2.74
C ILE A 224 -5.19 26.53 2.64
N ASP A 225 -4.57 27.06 3.69
CA ASP A 225 -3.12 27.08 3.79
C ASP A 225 -2.59 25.65 3.99
N LEU A 226 -1.55 25.29 3.25
CA LEU A 226 -0.85 24.01 3.35
C LEU A 226 -0.31 23.77 4.78
N VAL A 227 -0.04 24.82 5.55
CA VAL A 227 0.33 24.67 6.96
C VAL A 227 -0.83 24.10 7.80
N SER A 228 -2.06 24.51 7.50
CA SER A 228 -3.25 24.10 8.25
C SER A 228 -3.74 22.70 7.88
N LEU A 229 -3.37 22.19 6.71
CA LEU A 229 -3.70 20.83 6.27
C LEU A 229 -2.44 20.00 6.05
N PRO A 230 -1.80 19.44 7.09
CA PRO A 230 -0.58 18.65 6.90
C PRO A 230 -0.81 17.46 5.95
N ILE A 231 -0.01 17.36 4.89
CA ILE A 231 -0.12 16.28 3.90
C ILE A 231 -0.07 14.88 4.53
N ALA A 232 0.69 14.71 5.62
CA ALA A 232 0.76 13.47 6.37
C ALA A 232 -0.63 12.99 6.82
N ARG A 233 -1.54 13.89 7.20
CA ARG A 233 -2.92 13.52 7.57
C ARG A 233 -3.67 12.93 6.39
N LEU A 234 -3.52 13.49 5.18
CA LEU A 234 -4.15 12.97 3.96
C LEU A 234 -3.62 11.58 3.57
N PHE A 235 -2.38 11.25 3.94
CA PHE A 235 -1.85 9.89 3.76
C PHE A 235 -2.47 8.87 4.72
N TYR A 236 -2.72 9.26 5.98
CA TYR A 236 -3.32 8.38 6.98
C TYR A 236 -4.83 8.21 6.82
N THR A 237 -5.51 9.30 6.48
CA THR A 237 -6.95 9.35 6.25
C THR A 237 -7.19 9.33 4.76
N ALA A 238 -7.15 8.14 4.16
CA ALA A 238 -7.02 8.02 2.72
C ALA A 238 -8.38 7.96 1.99
N THR A 239 -9.48 8.47 2.56
CA THR A 239 -10.83 8.37 1.96
C THR A 239 -11.43 9.76 1.65
N ILE A 240 -12.42 9.83 0.77
CA ILE A 240 -13.10 11.09 0.43
C ILE A 240 -13.79 11.68 1.66
N ALA A 241 -14.51 10.84 2.42
CA ALA A 241 -15.22 11.26 3.63
C ALA A 241 -14.25 11.86 4.67
N GLU A 242 -13.09 11.24 4.87
CA GLU A 242 -12.12 11.76 5.83
C GLU A 242 -11.38 13.00 5.31
N HIS A 243 -11.06 13.08 4.02
CA HIS A 243 -10.49 14.28 3.40
C HIS A 243 -11.45 15.47 3.53
N ALA A 244 -12.75 15.25 3.24
CA ALA A 244 -13.79 16.26 3.40
C ALA A 244 -13.87 16.75 4.85
N LYS A 245 -13.91 15.82 5.81
CA LYS A 245 -13.94 16.15 7.24
C LYS A 245 -12.71 16.96 7.68
N LEU A 246 -11.52 16.62 7.19
CA LEU A 246 -10.30 17.38 7.49
C LEU A 246 -10.35 18.80 6.93
N ILE A 247 -10.81 18.95 5.68
CA ILE A 247 -10.96 20.24 5.01
C ILE A 247 -11.97 21.12 5.75
N GLU A 248 -13.12 20.56 6.11
CA GLU A 248 -14.17 21.26 6.87
C GLU A 248 -13.69 21.68 8.27
N GLN A 249 -12.93 20.83 8.97
CA GLN A 249 -12.36 21.17 10.28
C GLN A 249 -11.39 22.35 10.21
N VAL A 250 -10.57 22.41 9.15
CA VAL A 250 -9.63 23.51 8.94
C VAL A 250 -10.36 24.81 8.62
N ASP A 251 -11.46 24.75 7.85
CA ASP A 251 -12.26 25.93 7.51
C ASP A 251 -12.96 26.52 8.75
N VAL A 252 -13.53 25.67 9.62
CA VAL A 252 -14.15 26.09 10.89
C VAL A 252 -13.14 26.80 11.80
N GLN A 253 -11.91 26.29 11.91
CA GLN A 253 -10.86 26.92 12.70
C GLN A 253 -10.47 28.30 12.15
N LYS A 254 -10.45 28.46 10.82
CA LYS A 254 -10.16 29.74 10.17
C LYS A 254 -11.24 30.79 10.47
N SER A 255 -12.51 30.39 10.45
CA SER A 255 -13.63 31.28 10.81
C SER A 255 -13.58 31.73 12.27
N GLN A 256 -13.22 30.86 13.21
CA GLN A 256 -13.11 31.22 14.63
C GLN A 256 -11.93 32.17 14.93
N VAL A 257 -10.80 32.02 14.23
CA VAL A 257 -9.65 32.94 14.39
C VAL A 257 -9.95 34.33 13.82
N SER A 258 -10.79 34.42 12.79
CA SER A 258 -11.23 35.68 12.17
C SER A 258 -12.14 36.54 13.07
N GLU A 259 -12.74 35.99 14.13
CA GLU A 259 -13.66 36.73 15.02
C GLU A 259 -12.96 37.50 16.15
N TRP A 260 -11.64 37.42 16.27
CA TRP A 260 -10.89 38.17 17.27
C TRP A 260 -10.88 39.66 16.93
N LYS A 261 -11.74 40.44 17.59
CA LYS A 261 -11.65 41.92 17.57
C LYS A 261 -10.40 42.36 18.34
N PRO A 262 -9.55 43.22 17.76
CA PRO A 262 -8.41 43.76 18.50
C PRO A 262 -8.92 44.55 19.71
N LEU A 263 -8.33 44.29 20.88
CA LEU A 263 -8.54 45.14 22.06
C LEU A 263 -7.97 46.52 21.73
N HIS A 264 -8.86 47.50 21.53
CA HIS A 264 -8.45 48.90 21.58
C HIS A 264 -8.05 49.21 23.02
N LEU A 265 -6.75 49.25 23.29
CA LEU A 265 -6.22 49.91 24.48
C LEU A 265 -6.48 51.41 24.30
N SER A 266 -7.50 51.93 24.99
CA SER A 266 -7.71 53.37 25.11
C SER A 266 -6.50 53.98 25.79
N SER A 267 -5.76 54.80 25.06
CA SER A 267 -4.69 55.64 25.62
C SER A 267 -5.33 56.83 26.34
N ASP A 268 -5.80 56.62 27.56
CA ASP A 268 -6.09 57.68 28.51
C ASP A 268 -5.59 57.26 29.90
N ALA A 269 -4.36 57.67 30.20
CA ALA A 269 -3.82 57.89 31.55
C ALA A 269 -2.61 58.83 31.44
#